data_AF-A0A484Z9F0-F1
#
_entry.id   AF-A0A484Z9F0-F1
#
_cell.length_a   1.000
_cell.length_b   1.000
_cell.length_c   1.000
_cell.angle_alpha   90.00
_cell.angle_beta   90.00
_cell.angle_gamma   90.00
#
_symmetry.space_group_name_H-M   'P 1'
#
loop_
_entity.id
_entity.type
_entity.pdbx_description
1 polymer ?
#
loop_
_entity_poly.entity_id
_entity_poly.type
_entity_poly.pdbx_seq_one_letter_code
_entity_poly.pdbx_strand_id
1 'polypeptide(L)'
;MLKPLQVGVGIAIRSRSFMGVYEEVRLSSSNNLEHADKILEIDKGDDISMTQYIYLHAYYRVYDASKLSTGNVVATAQIIFGYD
;
A
#
# COMPACT_ATOMS: atom_id res chain seq x y z
N MET A 1 -2.48 -27.21 5.06
CA MET A 1 -1.11 -26.95 4.57
C MET A 1 -1.24 -26.08 3.32
N LEU A 2 -0.96 -24.78 3.42
CA LEU A 2 -0.98 -23.87 2.27
C LEU A 2 0.31 -24.09 1.47
N LYS A 3 0.21 -24.43 0.18
CA LYS A 3 1.36 -24.50 -0.72
C LYS A 3 2.07 -23.14 -0.72
N PRO A 4 3.42 -23.09 -0.77
CA PRO A 4 4.13 -21.83 -0.93
C PRO A 4 3.75 -21.26 -2.30
N LEU A 5 3.17 -20.06 -2.30
CA LEU A 5 2.93 -19.29 -3.51
C LEU A 5 4.30 -18.90 -4.11
N GLN A 6 4.84 -19.70 -5.03
CA GLN A 6 5.78 -19.19 -6.04
C GLN A 6 4.96 -18.40 -7.04
N VAL A 7 4.42 -17.24 -6.65
CA VAL A 7 3.59 -16.46 -7.56
C VAL A 7 4.31 -15.18 -7.84
N GLY A 8 4.71 -15.02 -9.11
CA GLY A 8 5.37 -13.82 -9.60
C GLY A 8 4.43 -12.61 -9.67
N VAL A 9 3.40 -12.55 -8.82
CA VAL A 9 2.41 -11.48 -8.76
C VAL A 9 2.11 -11.11 -7.31
N GLY A 10 1.63 -9.90 -7.11
CA GLY A 10 1.14 -9.44 -5.82
C GLY A 10 0.15 -8.30 -5.96
N ILE A 11 -0.30 -7.81 -4.82
CA ILE A 11 -1.12 -6.61 -4.72
C ILE A 11 -0.21 -5.44 -4.35
N ALA A 12 -0.18 -4.44 -5.22
CA ALA A 12 0.46 -3.16 -4.96
C ALA A 12 -0.61 -2.13 -4.56
N ILE A 13 -0.20 -1.15 -3.77
CA ILE A 13 -1.06 -0.03 -3.33
C ILE A 13 -0.34 1.26 -3.72
N ARG A 14 -1.10 2.25 -4.21
CA ARG A 14 -0.58 3.60 -4.45
C ARG A 14 -1.49 4.65 -3.83
N SER A 15 -0.89 5.76 -3.43
CA SER A 15 -1.58 7.01 -3.05
C SER A 15 -1.23 8.10 -4.05
N ARG A 16 -2.06 8.26 -5.09
CA ARG A 16 -1.76 9.22 -6.19
C ARG A 16 -1.67 10.67 -5.72
N SER A 17 -2.43 11.01 -4.68
CA SER A 17 -2.49 12.37 -4.15
C SER A 17 -1.23 12.77 -3.39
N PHE A 18 -0.45 11.81 -2.89
CA PHE A 18 0.69 12.08 -2.00
C PHE A 18 2.04 11.59 -2.56
N MET A 19 2.03 10.53 -3.38
CA MET A 19 3.24 9.88 -3.90
C MET A 19 3.35 10.01 -5.43
N GLY A 20 2.46 10.77 -6.08
CA GLY A 20 2.45 10.89 -7.53
C GLY A 20 1.98 9.62 -8.27
N VAL A 21 2.11 9.61 -9.60
CA VAL A 21 1.40 8.66 -10.47
C VAL A 21 2.03 7.26 -10.49
N TYR A 22 3.34 7.17 -10.24
CA TYR A 22 4.15 5.96 -10.44
C TYR A 22 4.72 5.38 -9.14
N GLU A 23 4.55 6.05 -8.01
CA GLU A 23 5.06 5.55 -6.73
C GLU A 23 4.04 4.64 -6.07
N GLU A 24 4.57 3.69 -5.31
CA GLU A 24 3.81 2.68 -4.57
C GLU A 24 4.08 2.83 -3.08
N VAL A 25 3.04 2.63 -2.28
CA VAL A 25 3.17 2.51 -0.83
C VAL A 25 4.02 1.28 -0.54
N ARG A 26 5.15 1.48 0.14
CA ARG A 26 6.02 0.45 0.65
C ARG A 26 5.32 -0.29 1.78
N LEU A 27 4.91 -1.51 1.47
CA LEU A 27 4.35 -2.42 2.46
C LEU A 27 5.50 -3.00 3.30
N SER A 28 5.52 -2.64 4.58
CA SER A 28 6.51 -3.11 5.55
C SER A 28 5.88 -4.10 6.52
N SER A 29 6.67 -5.09 6.97
CA SER A 29 6.30 -5.96 8.09
C SER A 29 6.67 -5.36 9.46
N SER A 30 7.33 -4.20 9.47
CA SER A 30 7.73 -3.48 10.66
C SER A 30 6.74 -2.36 10.98
N ASN A 31 6.49 -2.16 12.28
CA ASN A 31 5.75 -1.00 12.78
C ASN A 31 6.66 0.22 13.01
N ASN A 32 7.94 0.16 12.62
CA ASN A 32 8.83 1.32 12.67
C ASN A 32 8.39 2.35 11.62
N LEU A 33 8.02 3.54 12.10
CA LEU A 33 7.52 4.65 11.29
C LEU A 33 8.63 5.44 10.58
N GLU A 34 9.90 5.28 10.96
CA GLU A 34 11.05 6.04 10.43
C GLU A 34 11.21 5.93 8.89
N HIS A 35 10.65 4.88 8.29
CA HIS A 35 10.69 4.64 6.84
C HIS A 35 9.31 4.36 6.25
N ALA A 36 8.24 4.76 6.95
CA ALA A 36 6.89 4.65 6.44
C ALA A 36 6.66 5.70 5.35
N ASP A 37 6.01 5.29 4.26
CA ASP A 37 5.60 6.25 3.23
C ASP A 37 4.44 7.10 3.75
N LYS A 38 4.54 8.41 3.55
CA LYS A 38 3.51 9.36 3.95
C LYS A 38 2.32 9.26 2.98
N ILE A 39 1.15 8.92 3.51
CA ILE A 39 -0.09 8.81 2.74
C ILE A 39 -1.13 9.88 3.09
N LEU A 40 -0.83 10.71 4.10
CA LEU A 40 -1.56 11.88 4.54
C LEU A 40 -0.60 12.78 5.34
N GLU A 41 -0.70 14.08 5.16
CA GLU A 41 -0.02 15.09 5.98
C GLU A 41 -1.09 16.07 6.46
N ILE A 42 -1.07 16.42 7.75
CA ILE A 42 -1.93 17.45 8.33
C ILE A 42 -1.01 18.40 9.09
N ASP A 43 -0.95 19.65 8.63
CA ASP A 43 -0.12 20.68 9.22
C ASP A 43 -0.89 21.59 10.17
N LYS A 44 -0.15 22.27 11.05
CA LYS A 44 -0.74 23.26 11.96
C LYS A 44 -1.35 24.40 11.16
N GLY A 45 -2.67 24.57 11.29
CA GLY A 45 -3.42 25.63 10.62
C GLY A 45 -4.21 25.13 9.42
N ASP A 46 -4.08 23.85 9.04
CA ASP A 46 -4.95 23.23 8.05
C ASP A 46 -6.40 23.24 8.54
N ASP A 47 -7.31 23.60 7.63
CA ASP A 47 -8.75 23.51 7.87
C ASP A 47 -9.20 22.05 7.78
N ILE A 48 -9.09 21.36 8.91
CA ILE A 48 -9.56 19.98 9.09
C ILE A 48 -11.05 19.90 9.46
N SER A 49 -11.81 21.00 9.34
CA SER A 49 -13.24 21.00 9.67
C SER A 49 -14.09 20.11 8.75
N MET A 50 -13.54 19.72 7.59
CA MET A 50 -14.14 18.80 6.64
C MET A 50 -13.45 17.44 6.61
N THR A 51 -14.20 16.42 6.17
CA THR A 51 -13.69 15.05 5.95
C THR A 51 -12.49 15.05 4.99
N GLN A 52 -11.33 14.60 5.48
CA GLN A 52 -10.15 14.35 4.66
C GLN A 52 -10.16 12.91 4.17
N TYR A 53 -10.17 12.72 2.85
CA TYR A 53 -10.20 11.38 2.25
C TYR A 53 -8.79 10.89 1.93
N ILE A 54 -8.48 9.68 2.37
CA ILE A 54 -7.27 8.96 1.97
C ILE A 54 -7.64 8.01 0.83
N TYR A 55 -7.19 8.33 -0.40
CA TYR A 55 -7.47 7.52 -1.58
C TYR A 55 -6.32 6.55 -1.86
N LEU A 56 -6.54 5.28 -1.52
CA LEU A 56 -5.62 4.18 -1.82
C LEU A 56 -6.14 3.36 -2.99
N HIS A 57 -5.32 3.20 -4.02
CA HIS A 57 -5.65 2.37 -5.18
C HIS A 57 -4.86 1.07 -5.10
N ALA A 58 -5.55 -0.04 -4.83
CA ALA A 58 -4.98 -1.37 -4.93
C ALA A 58 -5.03 -1.87 -6.38
N TYR A 59 -3.97 -2.52 -6.85
CA TYR A 59 -3.95 -3.16 -8.16
C TYR A 59 -3.05 -4.39 -8.17
N TYR A 60 -3.36 -5.28 -9.11
CA TYR A 60 -2.57 -6.45 -9.39
C TYR A 60 -1.28 -6.06 -10.13
N ARG A 61 -0.13 -6.55 -9.66
CA ARG A 61 1.18 -6.31 -10.27
C ARG A 61 1.89 -7.62 -10.55
N VAL A 62 2.40 -7.77 -11.77
CA VAL A 62 3.30 -8.87 -12.16
C VAL A 62 4.74 -8.46 -11.86
N TYR A 63 5.41 -9.23 -11.02
CA TYR A 63 6.83 -9.09 -10.68
C TYR A 63 7.72 -10.07 -11.47
N ASP A 64 7.20 -11.26 -11.79
CA ASP A 64 7.91 -12.29 -12.54
C ASP A 64 6.93 -13.09 -13.40
N ALA A 65 6.88 -12.76 -14.69
CA ALA A 65 5.96 -13.38 -15.64
C ALA A 65 6.24 -14.88 -15.85
N SER A 66 7.47 -15.34 -15.61
CA SER A 66 7.84 -16.76 -15.78
C SER A 66 7.26 -17.67 -14.70
N LYS A 67 6.82 -17.08 -13.58
CA LYS A 67 6.21 -17.79 -12.43
C LYS A 67 4.69 -17.66 -12.39
N LEU A 68 4.06 -17.25 -13.49
CA LEU A 68 2.62 -17.10 -13.54
C LEU A 68 1.93 -18.47 -13.61
N SER A 69 0.93 -18.65 -12.77
CA SER A 69 0.00 -19.77 -12.80
C SER A 69 -1.42 -19.27 -12.59
N THR A 70 -2.42 -19.98 -13.11
CA THR A 70 -3.82 -19.65 -12.88
C THR A 70 -4.22 -19.93 -11.43
N GLY A 71 -5.12 -19.12 -10.87
CA GLY A 71 -5.62 -19.29 -9.51
C GLY A 71 -6.16 -18.00 -8.89
N ASN A 72 -6.60 -18.10 -7.63
CA ASN A 72 -7.06 -16.96 -6.86
C ASN A 72 -5.88 -16.22 -6.25
N VAL A 73 -5.91 -14.89 -6.29
CA VAL A 73 -4.98 -14.02 -5.57
C VAL A 73 -5.71 -13.45 -4.36
N VAL A 74 -5.24 -13.81 -3.17
CA VAL A 74 -5.80 -13.32 -1.91
C VAL A 74 -4.66 -12.72 -1.10
N ALA A 75 -4.85 -11.48 -0.63
CA ALA A 75 -3.89 -10.77 0.20
C ALA A 75 -4.61 -10.04 1.32
N THR A 76 -3.94 -9.89 2.45
CA THR A 76 -4.38 -9.11 3.61
C THR A 76 -3.30 -8.11 3.97
N ALA A 77 -3.69 -6.86 4.18
CA ALA A 77 -2.79 -5.80 4.63
C ALA A 77 -3.44 -5.05 5.80
N GLN A 78 -2.61 -4.53 6.70
CA GLN A 78 -3.03 -3.65 7.79
C GLN A 78 -2.52 -2.25 7.52
N ILE A 79 -3.38 -1.25 7.75
CA ILE A 79 -3.00 0.17 7.70
C ILE A 79 -2.91 0.63 9.16
N ILE A 80 -1.75 1.17 9.53
CA ILE A 80 -1.48 1.68 10.87
C ILE A 80 -1.34 3.20 10.77
N PHE A 81 -2.08 3.93 11.59
CA PHE A 81 -1.96 5.37 11.74
C PHE A 81 -1.13 5.66 12.99
N GLY A 82 0.08 6.19 12.79
CA GLY A 82 0.90 6.78 13.85
C GLY A 82 0.65 8.27 13.92
N TYR A 83 0.60 8.81 15.13
CA TYR A 83 0.51 10.25 15.39
C TYR A 83 1.72 10.64 16.24
N ASP A 84 2.36 11.77 15.91
CA ASP A 84 3.42 12.37 16.73
C ASP A 84 2.87 12.97 18.02
#